data_AF-A0A938DGU2-F1
#
_entry.id   AF-A0A938DGU2-F1
#
_cell.length_a   1.000
_cell.length_b   1.000
_cell.length_c   1.000
_cell.angle_alpha   90.00
_cell.angle_beta   90.00
_cell.angle_gamma   90.00
#
_symmetry.space_group_name_H-M   'P 1'
#
loop_
_entity.id
_entity.type
_entity.pdbx_description
1 polymer ?
#
loop_
_entity_poly.entity_id
_entity_poly.type
_entity_poly.pdbx_seq_one_letter_code
_entity_poly.pdbx_strand_id
1 'polypeptide(L)'
;MARKNFKRSVIVARFKHCGGRCEGVLENGERCNVLLKLRRYHCDHHDPDGLTGEPIFENARILCIPCHKEKTKTDVALIAEAKRREADHLGAYIPPKRKIQSPGFPKRLRKLRIELAPLPRRGIAQTRSTETCSGGRV
;
A
#
# COMPACT_ATOMS: atom_id res chain seq x y z
N MET A 1 -22.23 -2.42 8.73
CA MET A 1 -22.80 -1.39 7.85
C MET A 1 -22.87 -1.90 6.41
N ALA A 2 -23.98 -1.61 5.72
CA ALA A 2 -24.07 -1.80 4.26
C ALA A 2 -23.18 -0.77 3.55
N ARG A 3 -22.46 -1.19 2.51
CA ARG A 3 -21.56 -0.29 1.76
C ARG A 3 -22.37 0.76 1.02
N LYS A 4 -21.99 2.03 1.12
CA LYS A 4 -22.61 3.13 0.36
C LYS A 4 -21.89 3.32 -0.98
N ASN A 5 -22.63 3.12 -2.07
CA ASN A 5 -22.12 3.41 -3.41
C ASN A 5 -22.32 4.89 -3.77
N PHE A 6 -21.43 5.44 -4.59
CA PHE A 6 -21.60 6.79 -5.14
C PHE A 6 -22.83 6.86 -6.05
N LYS A 7 -23.55 7.99 -5.97
CA LYS A 7 -24.60 8.33 -6.95
C LYS A 7 -23.97 8.53 -8.32
N ARG A 8 -24.69 8.15 -9.39
CA ARG A 8 -24.23 8.31 -10.77
C ARG A 8 -23.85 9.76 -11.12
N SER A 9 -24.58 10.74 -10.57
CA SER A 9 -24.28 12.16 -10.75
C SER A 9 -22.90 12.56 -10.23
N VAL A 10 -22.51 12.04 -9.06
CA VAL A 10 -21.20 12.30 -8.44
C VAL A 10 -20.07 11.72 -9.27
N ILE A 11 -20.23 10.49 -9.78
CA ILE A 11 -19.23 9.84 -10.63
C ILE A 11 -19.00 10.64 -11.91
N VAL A 12 -20.08 11.08 -12.57
CA VAL A 12 -20.00 11.87 -13.81
C VAL A 12 -19.34 13.22 -13.55
N ALA A 13 -19.73 13.91 -12.46
CA ALA A 13 -19.13 15.18 -12.09
C ALA A 13 -17.62 15.02 -11.83
N ARG A 14 -17.22 13.97 -11.10
CA ARG A 14 -15.81 13.74 -10.78
C ARG A 14 -14.99 13.38 -12.01
N PHE A 15 -15.56 12.62 -12.95
CA PHE A 15 -14.89 12.26 -14.20
C PHE A 15 -14.64 13.48 -15.09
N LYS A 16 -15.58 14.42 -15.12
CA LYS A 16 -15.38 15.71 -15.79
C LYS A 16 -14.31 16.55 -15.09
N HIS A 17 -14.33 16.59 -13.76
CA HIS A 17 -13.35 17.34 -12.98
C HIS A 17 -11.91 16.84 -13.19
N CYS A 18 -11.69 15.52 -13.24
CA CYS A 18 -10.35 14.96 -13.45
C CYS A 18 -9.88 14.99 -14.92
N GLY A 19 -10.74 15.42 -15.86
CA GLY A 19 -10.42 15.43 -17.28
C GLY A 19 -10.08 14.04 -17.84
N GLY A 20 -10.65 12.98 -17.25
CA GLY A 20 -10.35 11.59 -17.63
C GLY A 20 -8.97 11.09 -17.21
N ARG A 21 -8.31 11.74 -16.23
CA ARG A 21 -7.02 11.29 -15.68
C ARG A 21 -7.18 10.58 -14.34
N CYS A 22 -6.25 9.67 -14.04
CA CYS A 22 -6.16 8.99 -12.75
C CYS A 22 -5.69 9.95 -11.66
N GLU A 23 -6.40 9.98 -10.53
CA GLU A 23 -6.04 10.77 -9.34
C GLU A 23 -5.27 9.96 -8.28
N GLY A 24 -4.81 8.75 -8.61
CA GLY A 24 -4.05 7.90 -7.70
C GLY A 24 -2.68 8.49 -7.35
N VAL A 25 -2.26 8.28 -6.10
CA VAL A 25 -0.93 8.65 -5.59
C VAL A 25 -0.06 7.39 -5.59
N LEU A 26 1.12 7.48 -6.20
CA LEU A 26 2.11 6.42 -6.23
C LEU A 26 2.97 6.42 -4.96
N GLU A 27 3.73 5.36 -4.73
CA GLU A 27 4.65 5.24 -3.58
C GLU A 27 5.67 6.39 -3.51
N ASN A 28 6.05 6.93 -4.68
CA ASN A 28 6.98 8.07 -4.81
C ASN A 28 6.34 9.42 -4.46
N GLY A 29 5.07 9.45 -4.06
CA GLY A 29 4.31 10.68 -3.78
C GLY A 29 3.78 11.41 -5.02
N GLU A 30 4.16 10.96 -6.22
CA GLU A 30 3.68 11.53 -7.48
C GLU A 30 2.27 11.05 -7.84
N ARG A 31 1.53 11.88 -8.58
CA ARG A 31 0.23 11.49 -9.13
C ARG A 31 0.41 10.67 -10.41
N CYS A 32 -0.32 9.56 -10.51
CA CYS A 32 -0.27 8.67 -11.66
C CYS A 32 -0.62 9.39 -12.98
N ASN A 33 -1.61 10.29 -12.99
CA ASN A 33 -2.00 11.15 -14.13
C ASN A 33 -2.28 10.43 -15.47
N VAL A 34 -2.36 9.09 -15.48
CA VAL A 34 -2.63 8.28 -16.67
C VAL A 34 -4.02 8.61 -17.24
N LEU A 35 -4.10 8.70 -18.57
CA LEU A 35 -5.37 8.83 -19.30
C LEU A 35 -6.17 7.54 -19.19
N LEU A 36 -7.40 7.66 -18.69
CA LEU A 36 -8.30 6.54 -18.46
C LEU A 36 -9.08 6.22 -19.74
N LYS A 37 -9.14 4.94 -20.09
CA LYS A 37 -10.05 4.47 -21.13
C LYS A 37 -11.48 4.50 -20.59
N LEU A 38 -12.43 4.96 -21.41
CA LEU A 38 -13.85 4.93 -21.09
C LEU A 38 -14.27 3.52 -20.64
N ARG A 39 -15.06 3.43 -19.57
CA ARG A 39 -15.52 2.19 -18.92
C ARG A 39 -14.44 1.33 -18.25
N ARG A 40 -13.16 1.74 -18.25
CA ARG A 40 -12.05 1.04 -17.57
C ARG A 40 -11.44 1.89 -16.46
N TYR A 41 -12.27 2.31 -15.52
CA TYR A 41 -11.88 3.03 -14.33
C TYR A 41 -12.81 2.66 -13.17
N HIS A 42 -12.34 2.89 -11.95
CA HIS A 42 -13.15 2.73 -10.75
C HIS A 42 -13.27 4.07 -10.03
N CYS A 43 -14.47 4.33 -9.50
CA CYS A 43 -14.71 5.44 -8.59
C CYS A 43 -14.66 4.91 -7.17
N ASP A 44 -13.69 5.38 -6.40
CA ASP A 44 -13.41 4.93 -5.04
C ASP A 44 -13.50 6.10 -4.07
N HIS A 45 -13.65 5.82 -2.79
CA HIS A 45 -13.60 6.83 -1.74
C HIS A 45 -12.14 7.13 -1.39
N HIS A 46 -11.75 8.40 -1.18
CA HIS A 46 -10.43 8.75 -0.65
C HIS A 46 -10.27 8.17 0.75
N ASP A 47 -11.21 8.48 1.63
CA ASP A 47 -11.39 7.83 2.93
C ASP A 47 -12.40 6.70 2.77
N PRO A 48 -12.06 5.43 3.09
CA PRO A 48 -12.96 4.31 2.86
C PRO A 48 -14.24 4.40 3.71
N ASP A 49 -15.36 4.00 3.11
CA ASP A 49 -16.70 3.91 3.74
C ASP A 49 -16.74 2.99 4.98
N GLY A 50 -15.78 2.07 5.10
CA GLY A 50 -15.66 1.21 6.28
C GLY A 50 -15.16 1.90 7.55
N LEU A 51 -14.69 3.15 7.44
CA LEU A 51 -14.22 3.99 8.54
C LEU A 51 -15.16 5.19 8.72
N THR A 52 -15.04 6.20 7.85
CA THR A 52 -15.80 7.46 7.94
C THR A 52 -16.19 8.03 6.56
N GLY A 53 -15.92 7.29 5.48
CA GLY A 53 -16.04 7.81 4.12
C GLY A 53 -17.48 8.03 3.66
N GLU A 54 -17.92 9.29 3.61
CA GLU A 54 -19.21 9.61 2.98
C GLU A 54 -19.09 9.61 1.44
N PRO A 55 -20.17 9.23 0.72
CA PRO A 55 -20.20 9.21 -0.75
C PRO A 55 -20.41 10.62 -1.35
N ILE A 56 -19.60 11.59 -0.91
CA ILE A 56 -19.62 12.98 -1.36
C ILE A 56 -18.65 13.21 -2.52
N PHE A 57 -18.85 14.30 -3.27
CA PHE A 57 -18.02 14.64 -4.42
C PHE A 57 -16.54 14.80 -4.06
N GLU A 58 -16.24 15.41 -2.91
CA GLU A 58 -14.88 15.67 -2.45
C GLU A 58 -14.11 14.38 -2.17
N ASN A 59 -14.79 13.40 -1.57
CA ASN A 59 -14.26 12.09 -1.22
C ASN A 59 -14.17 11.15 -2.45
N ALA A 60 -14.91 11.40 -3.51
CA ALA A 60 -14.87 10.55 -4.71
C ALA A 60 -13.53 10.72 -5.45
N ARG A 61 -12.84 9.62 -5.78
CA ARG A 61 -11.61 9.61 -6.57
C ARG A 61 -11.75 8.67 -7.74
N ILE A 62 -11.20 9.05 -8.90
CA ILE A 62 -11.21 8.21 -10.08
C ILE A 62 -9.83 7.61 -10.28
N LEU A 63 -9.79 6.28 -10.26
CA LEU A 63 -8.57 5.50 -10.26
C LEU A 63 -8.54 4.55 -11.46
N CYS A 64 -7.35 4.35 -11.99
CA CYS A 64 -7.07 3.23 -12.87
C CYS A 64 -7.05 1.92 -12.05
N ILE A 65 -7.19 0.80 -12.75
CA ILE A 65 -7.24 -0.55 -12.14
C ILE A 65 -6.02 -0.85 -11.24
N PRO A 66 -4.76 -0.54 -11.60
CA PRO A 66 -3.63 -0.84 -10.72
C PRO A 66 -3.65 0.00 -9.43
N CYS A 67 -3.85 1.33 -9.53
CA CYS A 67 -3.94 2.20 -8.35
C CYS A 67 -5.13 1.83 -7.46
N HIS A 68 -6.25 1.43 -8.07
CA HIS A 68 -7.42 0.93 -7.34
C HIS A 68 -7.07 -0.33 -6.53
N LYS A 69 -6.36 -1.28 -7.14
CA LYS A 69 -5.96 -2.54 -6.50
C LYS A 69 -5.00 -2.32 -5.33
N GLU A 70 -4.02 -1.43 -5.49
CA GLU A 70 -3.08 -1.08 -4.43
C GLU A 70 -3.80 -0.43 -3.25
N LYS A 71 -4.61 0.60 -3.52
CA LYS A 71 -5.41 1.28 -2.51
C LYS A 71 -6.35 0.32 -1.78
N THR A 72 -7.05 -0.54 -2.50
CA THR A 72 -7.99 -1.52 -1.91
C THR A 72 -7.28 -2.45 -0.91
N LYS A 73 -6.04 -2.87 -1.16
CA LYS A 73 -5.28 -3.70 -0.21
C LYS A 73 -5.04 -2.96 1.11
N THR A 74 -4.61 -1.71 1.02
CA THR A 74 -4.34 -0.85 2.19
C THR A 74 -5.62 -0.58 2.97
N ASP A 75 -6.69 -0.20 2.28
CA ASP A 75 -7.99 0.10 2.92
C ASP A 75 -8.56 -1.12 3.65
N VAL A 76 -8.50 -2.31 3.03
CA VAL A 76 -9.00 -3.55 3.64
C VAL A 76 -8.23 -3.87 4.92
N ALA A 77 -6.90 -3.66 4.93
CA ALA A 77 -6.09 -3.86 6.12
C ALA A 77 -6.48 -2.90 7.25
N LEU A 78 -6.64 -1.60 6.95
CA LEU A 78 -7.02 -0.58 7.93
C LEU A 78 -8.43 -0.80 8.48
N ILE A 79 -9.40 -1.12 7.62
CA ILE A 79 -10.78 -1.42 8.04
C ILE A 79 -10.80 -2.65 8.95
N ALA A 80 -10.04 -3.70 8.62
CA ALA A 80 -9.97 -4.90 9.44
C ALA A 80 -9.35 -4.61 10.81
N GLU A 81 -8.33 -3.76 10.87
CA GLU A 81 -7.73 -3.34 12.11
C GLU A 81 -8.68 -2.52 12.98
N ALA A 82 -9.37 -1.52 12.39
CA ALA A 82 -10.35 -0.70 13.11
C ALA A 82 -11.46 -1.55 13.72
N LYS A 83 -12.01 -2.51 12.95
CA LYS A 83 -13.01 -3.45 13.46
C LYS A 83 -12.52 -4.32 14.61
N ARG A 84 -11.26 -4.74 14.60
CA ARG A 84 -10.67 -5.48 15.72
C ARG A 84 -10.58 -4.61 16.97
N ARG A 85 -10.08 -3.38 16.82
CA ARG A 85 -10.00 -2.42 17.94
C ARG A 85 -11.38 -2.13 18.55
N GLU A 86 -12.39 -1.94 17.70
CA GLU A 86 -13.78 -1.77 18.14
C GLU A 86 -14.29 -3.01 18.89
N ALA A 87 -14.05 -4.21 18.36
CA ALA A 87 -14.47 -5.46 19.00
C ALA A 87 -13.78 -5.67 20.36
N ASP A 88 -12.47 -5.37 20.45
CA ASP A 88 -11.69 -5.48 21.69
C ASP A 88 -12.18 -4.47 22.73
N HIS A 89 -12.42 -3.21 22.32
CA HIS A 89 -12.93 -2.15 23.20
C HIS A 89 -14.33 -2.48 23.74
N LEU A 90 -15.20 -3.07 22.91
CA LEU A 90 -16.54 -3.50 23.32
C LEU A 90 -16.56 -4.83 24.08
N GLY A 91 -15.40 -5.50 24.22
CA GLY A 91 -15.31 -6.83 24.83
C GLY A 91 -16.02 -7.93 24.02
N ALA A 92 -16.33 -7.67 22.75
CA ALA A 92 -16.96 -8.62 21.82
C ALA A 92 -15.95 -9.64 21.25
N TYR A 93 -14.81 -9.81 21.92
CA TYR A 93 -13.82 -10.81 21.55
C TYR A 93 -14.42 -12.21 21.68
N ILE A 94 -14.64 -12.86 20.54
CA ILE A 94 -15.11 -14.25 20.50
C ILE A 94 -13.87 -15.15 20.55
N PRO A 95 -13.66 -15.93 21.62
CA PRO A 95 -12.56 -16.87 21.67
C PRO A 95 -12.73 -17.92 20.55
N PRO A 96 -11.62 -18.46 20.02
CA PRO A 96 -11.70 -19.48 18.98
C PRO A 96 -12.51 -20.68 19.49
N LYS A 97 -13.46 -21.16 18.65
CA LYS A 97 -14.38 -22.27 19.00
C LYS A 97 -13.67 -23.54 19.45
N ARG A 98 -12.43 -23.76 19.02
CA ARG A 98 -11.60 -24.90 19.42
C ARG A 98 -10.21 -24.41 19.77
N LYS A 99 -9.69 -24.88 20.90
CA LYS A 99 -8.26 -24.74 21.22
C LYS A 99 -7.47 -25.60 20.22
N ILE A 100 -6.32 -25.07 19.78
CA ILE A 100 -5.40 -25.81 18.93
C ILE A 100 -4.93 -27.05 19.71
N GLN A 101 -5.16 -28.23 19.16
CA GLN A 101 -4.82 -29.52 19.79
C GLN A 101 -3.43 -30.03 19.38
N SER A 102 -2.74 -29.34 18.46
CA SER A 102 -1.41 -29.76 18.02
C SER A 102 -0.37 -29.49 19.12
N PRO A 103 0.65 -30.36 19.27
CA PRO A 103 1.79 -30.08 20.13
C PRO A 103 2.43 -28.74 19.73
N GLY A 104 2.86 -27.96 20.73
CA GLY A 104 3.57 -26.71 20.48
C GLY A 104 4.89 -26.91 19.73
N PHE A 105 5.44 -25.82 19.19
CA PHE A 105 6.76 -25.88 18.56
C PHE A 105 7.81 -26.40 19.56
N PRO A 106 8.71 -27.31 19.15
CA PRO A 106 9.76 -27.81 20.05
C PRO A 106 10.62 -26.64 20.52
N LYS A 107 10.82 -26.53 21.84
CA LYS A 107 11.70 -25.53 22.42
C LYS A 107 13.12 -25.80 21.93
N ARG A 108 13.60 -25.04 20.95
CA ARG A 108 14.99 -25.09 20.51
C ARG A 108 15.84 -24.55 21.65
N LEU A 109 16.82 -25.34 22.11
CA LEU A 109 17.83 -24.85 23.06
C LEU A 109 18.42 -23.56 22.51
N ARG A 110 18.46 -22.52 23.34
CA ARG A 110 19.05 -21.23 22.99
C ARG A 110 20.50 -21.51 22.61
N LYS A 111 20.86 -21.40 21.32
CA LYS A 111 22.26 -21.54 20.90
C LYS A 111 23.05 -20.50 21.70
N LEU A 112 24.12 -20.94 22.37
CA LEU A 112 25.14 -20.01 22.88
C LEU A 112 25.51 -19.08 21.73
N ARG A 113 25.65 -17.79 22.01
CA ARG A 113 25.99 -16.78 21.01
C ARG A 113 27.30 -17.21 20.37
N ILE A 114 27.23 -17.70 19.14
CA ILE A 114 28.42 -18.00 18.34
C ILE A 114 29.03 -16.64 18.02
N GLU A 115 30.25 -16.40 18.50
CA GLU A 115 31.03 -15.26 18.06
C GLU A 115 31.38 -15.48 16.59
N LEU A 116 30.54 -14.94 15.69
CA LEU A 116 30.87 -14.92 14.28
C LEU A 116 32.11 -14.07 14.08
N ALA A 117 33.06 -14.58 13.29
CA ALA A 117 34.20 -13.81 12.85
C ALA A 117 33.72 -12.49 12.20
N PRO A 118 34.43 -11.37 12.43
CA PRO A 118 34.05 -10.10 11.85
C PRO A 118 34.00 -10.23 10.32
N LEU A 119 32.94 -9.71 9.72
CA LEU A 119 32.80 -9.71 8.27
C LEU A 119 34.01 -9.00 7.65
N PRO A 120 34.61 -9.55 6.58
CA PRO A 120 35.72 -8.91 5.91
C PRO A 120 35.28 -7.53 5.42
N ARG A 121 36.09 -6.49 5.69
CA ARG A 121 35.86 -5.16 5.14
C ARG A 121 35.89 -5.27 3.62
N ARG A 122 34.74 -5.12 2.97
CA ARG A 122 34.69 -4.92 1.52
C ARG A 122 35.42 -3.62 1.22
N GLY A 123 36.58 -3.71 0.56
CA GLY A 123 37.32 -2.55 0.09
C GLY A 123 36.41 -1.70 -0.79
N ILE A 124 36.31 -0.42 -0.46
CA ILE A 124 35.65 0.57 -1.31
C ILE A 124 36.45 0.61 -2.61
N ALA A 125 35.77 0.40 -3.75
CA ALA A 125 36.38 0.44 -5.06
C ALA A 125 37.12 1.78 -5.24
N GLN A 126 38.40 1.71 -5.56
CA GLN A 126 39.19 2.88 -5.89
C GLN A 126 38.58 3.54 -7.14
N THR A 127 38.20 4.80 -7.00
CA THR A 127 37.79 5.65 -8.12
C THR A 127 38.92 5.68 -9.15
N ARG A 128 38.64 5.19 -10.35
CA ARG A 128 39.53 5.37 -11.51
C ARG A 128 39.68 6.88 -11.72
N SER A 129 40.84 7.42 -11.38
CA SER A 129 41.25 8.76 -11.78
C SER A 129 41.21 8.80 -13.31
N THR A 130 40.41 9.72 -13.82
CA THR A 130 40.38 10.11 -15.22
C THR A 130 41.70 10.81 -15.55
N GLU A 131 42.69 10.05 -16.02
CA GLU A 131 43.85 10.64 -16.68
C GLU A 131 43.50 10.90 -18.14
N THR A 132 43.51 12.18 -18.43
CA THR A 132 43.27 12.85 -19.70
C THR A 132 44.10 12.27 -20.83
N CYS A 133 43.42 11.86 -21.89
CA CYS A 133 44.00 11.62 -23.20
C CYS A 133 44.51 12.96 -23.77
N SER A 134 45.82 13.16 -23.80
CA SER A 134 46.43 14.26 -24.57
C SER A 134 47.86 13.93 -25.01
N GLY A 135 48.05 13.79 -26.32
CA GLY A 135 49.34 13.82 -27.03
C GLY A 135 49.92 12.43 -27.31
N GLY A 136 50.32 12.06 -28.52
CA GLY A 136 50.44 12.75 -29.80
C GLY A 136 51.16 11.77 -30.74
N ARG A 137 50.65 11.62 -31.97
CA ARG A 137 51.35 10.95 -33.08
C ARG A 137 52.60 11.75 -33.43
N VAL A 138 53.76 11.09 -33.52
CA VAL A 138 54.73 11.19 -34.63
C VAL A 138 55.47 9.85 -34.70
#